data_AF-A0A4Q5QQ58-F1
#
_entry.id   AF-A0A4Q5QQ58-F1
#
_cell.length_a   1.000
_cell.length_b   1.000
_cell.length_c   1.000
_cell.angle_alpha   90.00
_cell.angle_beta   90.00
_cell.angle_gamma   90.00
#
_symmetry.space_group_name_H-M   'P 1'
#
loop_
_entity.id
_entity.type
_entity.pdbx_description
1 polymer ?
#
loop_
_entity_poly.entity_id
_entity_poly.type
_entity_poly.pdbx_seq_one_letter_code
_entity_poly.pdbx_strand_id
1 'polypeptide(L)'
;MAATPAPSAVVELLKPLTWFAPMWAFACGVISSGQPAHGQWPVIAAGIVLAGPLVCATSQATNDWFDRHVDAINEPNRPITSGRIPGRWGLYLALGWTLLSLLVAAALGPWILGAALFGLVLA
;
A
#
# COMPACT_ATOMS: atom_id res chain seq x y z
N MET A 1 20.14 15.73 13.16
CA MET A 1 19.80 14.39 12.64
C MET A 1 18.31 14.36 12.39
N ALA A 2 17.85 14.01 11.20
CA ALA A 2 16.42 13.76 11.00
C ALA A 2 16.05 12.51 11.82
N ALA A 3 15.14 12.64 12.78
CA ALA A 3 14.67 11.50 13.56
C ALA A 3 14.05 10.46 12.61
N THR A 4 14.38 9.18 12.82
CA THR A 4 13.71 8.07 12.11
C THR A 4 12.29 7.92 12.67
N PRO A 5 11.27 7.74 11.82
CA PRO A 5 9.90 7.55 12.30
C PRO A 5 9.79 6.27 13.11
N ALA A 6 8.97 6.29 14.17
CA ALA A 6 8.66 5.08 14.92
C ALA A 6 7.89 4.09 14.04
N PRO A 7 8.11 2.76 14.18
CA PRO A 7 7.40 1.76 13.39
C PRO A 7 5.86 1.88 13.49
N SER A 8 5.35 2.24 14.68
CA SER A 8 3.91 2.46 14.88
C SER A 8 3.36 3.61 14.03
N ALA A 9 4.10 4.70 13.87
CA ALA A 9 3.69 5.82 13.03
C ALA A 9 3.68 5.44 11.54
N VAL A 10 4.62 4.58 11.11
CA VAL A 10 4.64 4.02 9.76
C VAL A 10 3.42 3.13 9.53
N VAL A 11 3.12 2.22 10.46
CA VAL A 11 1.91 1.37 10.35
C VAL A 11 0.65 2.22 10.28
N GLU A 12 0.55 3.26 11.11
CA GLU A 12 -0.59 4.19 11.07
C GLU A 12 -0.72 4.90 9.72
N LEU A 13 0.40 5.39 9.14
CA LEU A 13 0.42 6.02 7.81
C LEU A 13 -0.09 5.07 6.71
N LEU A 14 0.24 3.77 6.79
CA LEU A 14 -0.18 2.78 5.80
C LEU A 14 -1.65 2.37 5.92
N LYS A 15 -2.36 2.81 6.98
CA LYS A 15 -3.80 2.63 7.23
C LYS A 15 -4.31 1.19 7.05
N PRO A 16 -3.93 0.23 7.92
CA PRO A 16 -4.25 -1.19 7.77
C PRO A 16 -5.72 -1.54 7.59
N LEU A 17 -6.61 -0.74 8.19
CA LEU A 17 -8.04 -0.94 8.06
C LEU A 17 -8.52 -0.82 6.61
N THR A 18 -7.89 0.03 5.78
CA THR A 18 -8.31 0.24 4.39
C THR A 18 -7.91 -0.90 3.47
N TRP A 19 -7.03 -1.82 3.91
CA TRP A 19 -6.58 -2.97 3.12
C TRP A 19 -7.66 -4.03 2.97
N PHE A 20 -8.62 -4.08 3.91
CA PHE A 20 -9.66 -5.09 3.92
C PHE A 20 -10.45 -5.12 2.61
N ALA A 21 -10.88 -3.96 2.11
CA ALA A 21 -11.69 -3.86 0.90
C ALA A 21 -10.97 -4.42 -0.35
N PRO A 22 -9.73 -4.02 -0.70
CA PRO A 22 -9.02 -4.58 -1.85
C PRO A 22 -8.61 -6.05 -1.65
N MET A 23 -8.25 -6.47 -0.43
CA MET A 23 -7.98 -7.90 -0.14
C MET A 23 -9.22 -8.76 -0.37
N TRP A 24 -10.39 -8.27 0.07
CA TRP A 24 -11.67 -8.94 -0.13
C TRP A 24 -12.04 -8.99 -1.61
N ALA A 25 -11.89 -7.88 -2.33
CA ALA A 25 -12.14 -7.84 -3.78
C ALA A 25 -11.26 -8.84 -4.54
N PHE A 26 -9.97 -8.95 -4.18
CA PHE A 26 -9.08 -9.97 -4.73
C PHE A 26 -9.55 -11.39 -4.41
N ALA A 27 -9.93 -11.67 -3.16
CA ALA A 27 -10.43 -12.98 -2.75
C ALA A 27 -11.71 -13.37 -3.51
N CYS A 28 -12.64 -12.43 -3.72
CA CYS A 28 -13.80 -12.63 -4.58
C CYS A 28 -13.37 -13.00 -6.01
N GLY A 29 -12.39 -12.31 -6.58
CA GLY A 29 -11.83 -12.64 -7.90
C GLY A 29 -11.23 -14.05 -7.98
N VAL A 30 -10.50 -14.48 -6.94
CA VAL A 30 -9.96 -15.84 -6.84
C VAL A 30 -11.09 -16.87 -6.85
N ILE A 31 -12.14 -16.68 -6.04
CA ILE A 31 -13.30 -17.59 -5.98
C ILE A 31 -14.03 -17.64 -7.32
N SER A 32 -14.29 -16.47 -7.93
CA SER A 32 -15.01 -16.37 -9.21
C SER A 32 -14.22 -16.89 -10.41
N SER A 33 -12.90 -17.05 -10.30
CA SER A 33 -12.06 -17.62 -11.38
C SER A 33 -12.40 -19.07 -11.73
N GLY A 34 -13.07 -19.80 -10.83
CA GLY A 34 -13.39 -21.21 -10.99
C GLY A 34 -12.17 -22.15 -10.96
N GLN A 35 -10.97 -21.64 -10.66
CA GLN A 35 -9.75 -22.44 -10.58
C GLN A 35 -9.60 -23.10 -9.20
N PRO A 36 -9.03 -24.32 -9.13
CA PRO A 36 -8.78 -24.97 -7.84
C PRO A 36 -7.70 -24.23 -7.05
N ALA A 37 -7.97 -23.95 -5.77
CA ALA A 37 -7.01 -23.29 -4.88
C ALA A 37 -5.81 -24.19 -4.49
N HIS A 38 -5.99 -25.51 -4.57
CA HIS A 38 -4.93 -26.47 -4.25
C HIS A 38 -3.72 -26.27 -5.17
N GLY A 39 -2.54 -26.10 -4.56
CA GLY A 39 -1.30 -25.77 -5.29
C GLY A 39 -1.11 -24.29 -5.62
N GLN A 40 -2.11 -23.44 -5.39
CA GLN A 40 -2.05 -21.99 -5.71
C GLN A 40 -1.98 -21.09 -4.47
N TRP A 41 -2.06 -21.66 -3.26
CA TRP A 41 -2.04 -20.90 -2.00
C TRP A 41 -0.90 -19.85 -1.89
N PRO A 42 0.35 -20.12 -2.32
CA PRO A 42 1.39 -19.09 -2.30
C PRO A 42 1.06 -17.88 -3.17
N VAL A 43 0.50 -18.09 -4.37
CA VAL A 43 0.10 -17.02 -5.30
C VAL A 43 -1.11 -16.27 -4.76
N ILE A 44 -2.08 -16.98 -4.21
CA ILE A 44 -3.28 -16.37 -3.61
C ILE A 44 -2.89 -15.49 -2.43
N ALA A 45 -2.06 -16.00 -1.50
CA ALA A 45 -1.59 -15.23 -0.35
C ALA A 45 -0.77 -14.02 -0.78
N ALA A 46 0.13 -14.17 -1.75
CA ALA A 46 0.91 -13.06 -2.30
C ALA A 46 0.02 -12.01 -2.99
N GLY A 47 -1.03 -12.44 -3.70
CA GLY A 47 -2.00 -11.52 -4.33
C GLY A 47 -2.84 -10.74 -3.31
N ILE A 48 -3.25 -11.37 -2.21
CA ILE A 48 -3.92 -10.71 -1.08
C ILE A 48 -2.99 -9.64 -0.47
N VAL A 49 -1.74 -10.00 -0.21
CA VAL A 49 -0.72 -9.06 0.33
C VAL A 49 -0.45 -7.93 -0.66
N LEU A 50 -0.39 -8.23 -1.96
CA LEU A 50 -0.17 -7.25 -3.01
C LEU A 50 -1.32 -6.24 -3.09
N ALA A 51 -2.57 -6.71 -3.05
CA ALA A 51 -3.74 -5.86 -3.18
C ALA A 51 -3.93 -4.90 -1.99
N GLY A 52 -3.75 -5.39 -0.76
CA GLY A 52 -3.94 -4.60 0.45
C GLY A 52 -2.64 -3.97 0.96
N PRO A 53 -1.88 -4.69 1.81
CA PRO A 53 -0.69 -4.17 2.48
C PRO A 53 0.37 -3.52 1.59
N LEU A 54 0.42 -3.83 0.29
CA LEU A 54 1.35 -3.23 -0.65
C LEU A 54 0.69 -2.11 -1.45
N VAL A 55 -0.08 -2.42 -2.50
CA VAL A 55 -0.58 -1.39 -3.45
C VAL A 55 -1.53 -0.40 -2.77
N CYS A 56 -2.48 -0.86 -1.96
CA CYS A 56 -3.39 0.05 -1.26
C CYS A 56 -2.64 0.92 -0.24
N ALA A 57 -1.74 0.33 0.54
CA ALA A 57 -0.91 1.08 1.48
C ALA A 57 -0.03 2.15 0.80
N THR A 58 0.49 1.85 -0.40
CA THR A 58 1.21 2.83 -1.23
C THR A 58 0.32 4.02 -1.56
N SER A 59 -0.90 3.80 -2.04
CA SER A 59 -1.85 4.90 -2.34
C SER A 59 -2.13 5.75 -1.09
N GLN A 60 -2.26 5.13 0.09
CA GLN A 60 -2.48 5.86 1.35
C GLN A 60 -1.29 6.74 1.75
N ALA A 61 -0.07 6.22 1.68
CA ALA A 61 1.13 6.99 1.98
C ALA A 61 1.35 8.13 0.98
N THR A 62 1.07 7.88 -0.31
CA THR A 62 1.13 8.90 -1.37
C THR A 62 0.12 10.02 -1.11
N ASN A 63 -1.14 9.67 -0.86
CA ASN A 63 -2.20 10.63 -0.56
C ASN A 63 -1.84 11.51 0.64
N ASP A 64 -1.50 10.92 1.80
CA ASP A 64 -1.15 11.69 3.00
C ASP A 64 0.08 12.58 2.79
N TRP A 65 1.04 12.16 1.95
CA TRP A 65 2.18 12.99 1.62
C TRP A 65 1.78 14.23 0.82
N PHE A 66 0.95 14.08 -0.21
CA PHE A 66 0.55 15.22 -1.05
C PHE A 66 -0.51 16.11 -0.37
N ASP A 67 -1.38 15.52 0.45
CA ASP A 67 -2.43 16.22 1.21
C ASP A 67 -1.92 16.88 2.49
N ARG A 68 -0.66 16.65 2.90
CA ARG A 68 -0.07 17.15 4.16
C ARG A 68 -0.35 18.62 4.51
N HIS A 69 -0.53 19.49 3.53
CA HIS A 69 -0.84 20.91 3.76
C HIS A 69 -2.31 21.13 4.11
N VAL A 70 -3.22 20.39 3.46
CA VAL A 70 -4.65 20.37 3.77
C VAL A 70 -4.89 19.64 5.09
N ASP A 71 -4.22 18.51 5.29
CA ASP A 71 -4.27 17.73 6.54
C ASP A 71 -3.72 18.50 7.73
N ALA A 72 -2.79 19.44 7.54
CA ALA A 72 -2.30 20.27 8.64
C ALA A 72 -3.42 21.16 9.25
N ILE A 73 -4.46 21.45 8.46
CA ILE A 73 -5.63 22.23 8.88
C ILE A 73 -6.73 21.28 9.39
N ASN A 74 -7.02 20.21 8.65
CA ASN A 74 -8.18 19.35 8.92
C ASN A 74 -7.89 18.21 9.89
N GLU A 75 -6.70 17.61 9.83
CA GLU A 75 -6.32 16.43 10.59
C GLU A 75 -4.87 16.55 11.13
N PRO A 76 -4.61 17.52 12.03
CA PRO A 76 -3.25 17.86 12.48
C PRO A 76 -2.55 16.73 13.25
N ASN A 77 -3.30 15.71 13.66
CA ASN A 77 -2.78 14.56 14.41
C ASN A 77 -2.27 13.41 13.52
N ARG A 78 -2.47 13.49 12.19
CA ARG A 78 -1.96 12.47 11.25
C ARG A 78 -0.44 12.33 11.37
N PRO A 79 0.13 11.15 11.04
CA PRO A 79 1.56 10.89 11.26
C PRO A 79 2.52 11.93 10.66
N ILE A 80 2.24 12.42 9.44
CA ILE A 80 3.08 13.42 8.77
C ILE A 80 2.90 14.81 9.40
N THR A 81 1.66 15.26 9.62
CA THR A 81 1.34 16.61 10.10
C THR A 81 1.66 16.81 11.58
N SER A 82 1.51 15.75 12.38
CA SER A 82 1.92 15.73 13.80
C SER A 82 3.44 15.70 14.01
N GLY A 83 4.22 15.56 12.95
CA GLY A 83 5.69 15.48 13.01
C GLY A 83 6.24 14.11 13.42
N ARG A 84 5.40 13.10 13.66
CA ARG A 84 5.82 11.72 13.96
C ARG A 84 6.50 11.04 12.76
N ILE A 85 6.18 11.48 11.55
CA ILE A 85 6.90 11.17 10.31
C ILE A 85 7.56 12.46 9.81
N PRO A 86 8.81 12.73 10.21
CA PRO A 86 9.43 14.03 9.98
C PRO A 86 10.02 14.18 8.57
N GLY A 87 10.14 15.42 8.11
CA GLY A 87 10.86 15.74 6.88
C GLY A 87 10.29 15.05 5.64
N ARG A 88 11.14 14.31 4.90
CA ARG A 88 10.78 13.61 3.66
C ARG A 88 10.42 12.14 3.84
N TRP A 89 10.30 11.66 5.08
CA TRP A 89 10.03 10.24 5.34
C TRP A 89 8.72 9.76 4.71
N GLY A 90 7.66 10.57 4.69
CA GLY A 90 6.41 10.20 4.02
C GLY A 90 6.62 9.91 2.52
N LEU A 91 7.38 10.76 1.82
CA LEU A 91 7.74 10.54 0.42
C LEU A 91 8.62 9.31 0.22
N TYR A 92 9.62 9.10 1.08
CA TYR A 92 10.50 7.94 0.98
C TYR A 92 9.76 6.63 1.23
N LEU A 93 8.82 6.62 2.17
CA LEU A 93 7.94 5.49 2.42
C LEU A 93 7.05 5.24 1.20
N ALA A 94 6.40 6.26 0.65
CA ALA A 94 5.59 6.13 -0.56
C ALA A 94 6.39 5.52 -1.73
N LEU A 95 7.56 6.09 -2.05
CA LEU A 95 8.43 5.59 -3.14
C LEU A 95 8.95 4.18 -2.88
N GLY A 96 9.41 3.89 -1.66
CA GLY A 96 9.90 2.58 -1.26
C GLY A 96 8.80 1.51 -1.33
N TRP A 97 7.58 1.85 -0.91
CA TRP A 97 6.43 0.96 -0.96
C TRP A 97 5.94 0.73 -2.38
N THR A 98 5.98 1.76 -3.25
CA THR A 98 5.75 1.62 -4.69
C THR A 98 6.72 0.61 -5.30
N LEU A 99 8.03 0.76 -5.05
CA LEU A 99 9.03 -0.15 -5.58
C LEU A 99 8.82 -1.58 -5.06
N LEU A 100 8.57 -1.74 -3.77
CA LEU A 100 8.29 -3.06 -3.17
C LEU A 100 7.05 -3.71 -3.80
N SER A 101 5.97 -2.95 -3.95
CA SER A 101 4.74 -3.41 -4.62
C SER A 101 5.02 -3.90 -6.04
N LEU A 102 5.79 -3.14 -6.82
CA LEU A 102 6.14 -3.50 -8.20
C LEU A 102 7.06 -4.73 -8.26
N LEU A 103 8.02 -4.87 -7.34
CA LEU A 103 8.89 -6.05 -7.26
C LEU A 103 8.09 -7.32 -6.96
N VAL A 104 7.15 -7.26 -6.01
CA VAL A 104 6.26 -8.40 -5.69
C VAL A 104 5.34 -8.70 -6.87
N ALA A 105 4.75 -7.69 -7.50
CA ALA A 105 3.91 -7.86 -8.69
C ALA A 105 4.69 -8.50 -9.86
N ALA A 106 5.93 -8.06 -10.10
CA ALA A 106 6.80 -8.64 -11.11
C ALA A 106 7.11 -10.12 -10.85
N ALA A 107 7.34 -10.50 -9.59
CA ALA A 107 7.57 -11.89 -9.20
C ALA A 107 6.34 -12.80 -9.41
N LEU A 108 5.13 -12.24 -9.38
CA LEU A 108 3.89 -12.98 -9.63
C LEU A 108 3.54 -13.10 -11.12
N GLY A 109 4.16 -12.29 -11.98
CA GLY A 109 4.10 -12.42 -13.43
C GLY A 109 3.68 -11.14 -14.17
N PRO A 110 3.84 -11.12 -15.51
CA PRO A 110 3.71 -9.90 -16.32
C PRO A 110 2.30 -9.29 -16.30
N TRP A 111 1.25 -10.11 -16.22
CA TRP A 111 -0.13 -9.61 -16.13
C TRP A 111 -0.42 -8.89 -14.81
N ILE A 112 0.10 -9.43 -13.70
CA ILE A 112 -0.06 -8.84 -12.38
C ILE A 112 0.77 -7.56 -12.27
N LEU A 113 1.99 -7.56 -12.81
CA LEU A 113 2.79 -6.34 -12.94
C LEU A 113 2.08 -5.26 -13.76
N GLY A 114 1.50 -5.62 -14.90
CA GLY A 114 0.75 -4.67 -15.75
C GLY A 114 -0.44 -4.04 -15.00
N ALA A 115 -1.22 -4.86 -14.29
CA ALA A 115 -2.32 -4.37 -13.46
C ALA A 115 -1.84 -3.47 -12.30
N ALA A 116 -0.76 -3.84 -11.62
CA ALA A 116 -0.19 -3.06 -10.53
C ALA A 116 0.37 -1.71 -11.02
N LEU A 117 1.06 -1.69 -12.16
CA LEU A 117 1.53 -0.45 -12.80
C LEU A 117 0.37 0.47 -13.14
N PHE A 118 -0.68 -0.08 -13.77
CA PHE A 118 -1.87 0.70 -14.10
C PHE A 118 -2.53 1.28 -12.85
N GLY A 119 -2.71 0.47 -11.81
CA GLY A 119 -3.28 0.92 -10.53
C GLY A 119 -2.45 2.01 -9.86
N LEU A 120 -1.12 1.85 -9.81
CA LEU A 120 -0.20 2.81 -9.18
C LEU A 120 -0.06 4.12 -9.96
N VAL A 121 -0.26 4.13 -11.28
CA VAL A 121 -0.29 5.35 -12.09
C VAL A 121 -1.56 6.17 -11.84
N LEU A 122 -2.67 5.51 -11.50
CA LEU A 122 -3.96 6.15 -11.21
C LEU A 122 -4.17 6.48 -9.73
N ALA A 123 -3.28 6.03 -8.85
CA ALA A 123 -3.34 6.22 -7.41
C ALA A 123 -2.91 7.63 -6.98
#